data_AF-A0A4S8KXB4-F1
#
_entry.id   AF-A0A4S8KXB4-F1
#
_cell.length_a   1.000
_cell.length_b   1.000
_cell.length_c   1.000
_cell.angle_alpha   90.00
_cell.angle_beta   90.00
_cell.angle_gamma   90.00
#
_symmetry.space_group_name_H-M   'P 1'
#
loop_
_entity.id
_entity.type
_entity.pdbx_description
1 polymer ?
#
loop_
_entity_poly.entity_id
_entity_poly.type
_entity_poly.pdbx_seq_one_letter_code
_entity_poly.pdbx_strand_id
1 'polypeptide(L)'
;GLRPTKTDHFPVITSSDIQAPTVNTEERLNWKKVKWKELCERLEEDLRLIGAPTEIKSREEFWERLRQVYEVIEDILRDRDIIALTTDSPHQRRWWNRDLDRMREDTARLSKKHYRRRHWLDHPVHELYRRARNDFAAEIKKAKAAKWLEWLEQAEGDSVWDIGKMLEGGPTD
;
A
#
# COMPACT_ATOMS: atom_id res chain seq x y z
N GLY A 1 17.76 56.01 4.23
CA GLY A 1 17.21 54.66 4.00
C GLY A 1 17.81 53.72 5.01
N LEU A 2 16.99 52.96 5.73
CA LEU A 2 17.43 52.04 6.79
C LEU A 2 18.29 50.92 6.19
N ARG A 3 19.60 50.95 6.42
CA ARG A 3 20.52 49.85 6.10
C ARG A 3 20.50 48.81 7.24
N PRO A 4 20.45 47.50 6.96
CA PRO A 4 20.61 46.47 7.97
C PRO A 4 21.97 46.58 8.67
N THR A 5 21.99 46.41 9.99
CA THR A 5 23.12 46.77 10.86
C THR A 5 24.38 45.91 10.69
N LYS A 6 24.38 44.87 9.83
CA LYS A 6 25.50 43.92 9.68
C LYS A 6 25.65 43.28 8.29
N THR A 7 24.94 43.77 7.26
CA THR A 7 25.03 43.23 5.90
C THR A 7 24.64 44.29 4.87
N ASP A 8 25.30 44.30 3.73
CA ASP A 8 24.96 45.11 2.56
C ASP A 8 23.88 44.44 1.68
N HIS A 9 23.54 43.19 1.98
CA HIS A 9 22.46 42.45 1.33
C HIS A 9 21.12 42.67 2.02
N PHE A 10 20.08 43.00 1.24
CA PHE A 10 18.70 43.00 1.70
C PHE A 10 18.09 41.61 1.53
N PRO A 11 17.38 41.07 2.55
CA PRO A 11 16.68 39.80 2.39
C PRO A 11 15.55 39.96 1.36
N VAL A 12 15.58 39.11 0.33
CA VAL A 12 14.44 38.94 -0.57
C VAL A 12 13.60 37.81 -0.01
N ILE A 13 12.40 38.13 0.47
CA ILE A 13 11.43 37.15 0.96
C ILE A 13 10.45 36.86 -0.16
N THR A 14 10.48 35.63 -0.67
CA THR A 14 9.49 35.13 -1.63
C THR A 14 8.54 34.21 -0.89
N SER A 15 7.25 34.56 -0.87
CA SER A 15 6.17 33.68 -0.38
C SER A 15 5.48 33.03 -1.56
N SER A 16 5.53 31.71 -1.64
CA SER A 16 4.82 30.93 -2.65
C SER A 16 3.73 30.11 -1.97
N ASP A 17 2.49 30.22 -2.47
CA ASP A 17 1.39 29.33 -2.09
C ASP A 17 1.44 28.10 -2.99
N ILE A 18 2.16 27.07 -2.54
CA ILE A 18 2.33 25.82 -3.27
C ILE A 18 1.46 24.77 -2.58
N GLN A 19 0.47 24.27 -3.30
CA GLN A 19 -0.30 23.10 -2.90
C GLN A 19 0.29 21.88 -3.62
N ALA A 20 0.85 20.94 -2.86
CA ALA A 20 1.31 19.68 -3.44
C ALA A 20 0.11 18.92 -4.03
N PRO A 21 0.20 18.40 -5.27
CA PRO A 21 -0.87 17.58 -5.83
C PRO A 21 -1.04 16.34 -4.94
N THR A 22 -2.20 16.22 -4.31
CA THR A 22 -2.54 15.02 -3.53
C THR A 22 -2.80 13.88 -4.49
N VAL A 23 -1.91 12.88 -4.50
CA VAL A 23 -2.17 11.61 -5.21
C VAL A 23 -3.42 10.99 -4.61
N ASN A 24 -4.48 10.85 -5.41
CA ASN A 24 -5.70 10.16 -5.01
C ASN A 24 -5.39 8.67 -4.87
N THR A 25 -4.97 8.27 -3.68
CA THR A 25 -4.79 6.87 -3.34
C THR A 25 -6.15 6.37 -2.89
N GLU A 26 -6.70 5.36 -3.59
CA GLU A 26 -7.95 4.73 -3.17
C GLU A 26 -7.85 4.30 -1.70
N GLU A 27 -8.85 4.69 -0.90
CA GLU A 27 -8.93 4.29 0.50
C GLU A 27 -9.08 2.76 0.60
N ARG A 28 -8.09 2.11 1.20
CA ARG A 28 -8.12 0.65 1.39
C ARG A 28 -8.50 0.33 2.82
N LEU A 29 -9.60 -0.39 3.04
CA LEU A 29 -10.00 -0.84 4.38
C LEU A 29 -8.98 -1.82 4.97
N ASN A 30 -8.67 -1.68 6.27
CA ASN A 30 -7.75 -2.56 6.98
C ASN A 30 -8.50 -3.72 7.65
N TRP A 31 -8.82 -4.74 6.86
CA TRP A 31 -9.56 -5.93 7.32
C TRP A 31 -8.93 -6.67 8.51
N LYS A 32 -7.62 -6.50 8.75
CA LYS A 32 -6.92 -7.13 9.88
C LYS A 32 -7.20 -6.44 11.22
N LYS A 33 -7.55 -5.15 11.20
CA LYS A 33 -7.81 -4.34 12.40
C LYS A 33 -9.29 -4.12 12.67
N VAL A 34 -10.17 -4.73 11.87
CA VAL A 34 -11.62 -4.62 12.04
C VAL A 34 -12.03 -5.15 13.41
N LYS A 35 -12.84 -4.37 14.10
CA LYS A 35 -13.49 -4.79 15.34
C LYS A 35 -14.71 -5.65 15.01
N TRP A 36 -14.46 -6.92 14.66
CA TRP A 36 -15.47 -7.82 14.12
C TRP A 36 -16.74 -7.97 14.97
N LYS A 37 -16.58 -7.96 16.31
CA LYS A 37 -17.72 -8.05 17.22
C LYS A 37 -18.63 -6.82 17.10
N GLU A 38 -18.06 -5.62 17.20
CA GLU A 38 -18.78 -4.34 17.07
C GLU A 38 -19.41 -4.22 15.68
N LEU A 39 -18.71 -4.66 14.63
CA LEU A 39 -19.24 -4.70 13.28
C LEU A 39 -20.48 -5.58 13.18
N CYS A 40 -20.42 -6.82 13.68
CA CYS A 40 -21.55 -7.74 13.61
C CYS A 40 -22.74 -7.23 14.42
N GLU A 41 -22.52 -6.71 15.63
CA GLU A 41 -23.56 -6.15 16.49
C GLU A 41 -24.25 -4.97 15.80
N ARG A 42 -23.46 -4.04 15.26
CA ARG A 42 -24.00 -2.88 14.55
C ARG A 42 -24.75 -3.25 13.27
N LEU A 43 -24.19 -4.17 12.48
CA LEU A 43 -24.84 -4.64 11.26
C LEU A 43 -26.17 -5.32 11.57
N GLU A 44 -26.25 -6.12 12.64
CA GLU A 44 -27.49 -6.76 13.05
C GLU A 44 -28.55 -5.74 13.51
N GLU A 45 -28.15 -4.71 14.27
CA GLU A 45 -29.02 -3.62 14.68
C GLU A 45 -29.57 -2.84 13.46
N ASP A 46 -28.70 -2.43 12.55
CA ASP A 46 -29.10 -1.64 11.38
C ASP A 46 -29.95 -2.46 10.40
N LEU A 47 -29.64 -3.74 10.21
CA LEU A 47 -30.48 -4.64 9.41
C LEU A 47 -31.85 -4.94 10.06
N ARG A 48 -31.99 -4.83 11.38
CA ARG A 48 -33.31 -4.93 12.03
C ARG A 48 -34.17 -3.70 11.74
N LEU A 49 -33.58 -2.52 11.57
CA LEU A 49 -34.30 -1.28 11.29
C LEU A 49 -34.95 -1.27 9.90
N ILE A 50 -34.34 -1.92 8.91
CA ILE A 50 -34.94 -2.10 7.58
C ILE A 50 -36.07 -3.15 7.56
N GLY A 51 -36.29 -3.85 8.68
CA GLY A 51 -37.37 -4.81 8.87
C GLY A 51 -37.05 -6.22 8.35
N ALA A 52 -37.80 -7.20 8.86
CA ALA A 52 -37.61 -8.61 8.55
C ALA A 52 -37.72 -8.90 7.04
N PRO A 53 -37.02 -9.92 6.52
CA PRO A 53 -37.18 -10.36 5.13
C PRO A 53 -38.63 -10.75 4.86
N THR A 54 -39.20 -10.18 3.80
CA THR A 54 -40.54 -10.45 3.31
C THR A 54 -40.47 -10.93 1.87
N GLU A 55 -41.50 -11.66 1.44
CA GLU A 55 -41.62 -12.03 0.03
C GLU A 55 -41.72 -10.77 -0.84
N ILE A 56 -40.79 -10.64 -1.78
CA ILE A 56 -40.72 -9.50 -2.70
C ILE A 56 -41.71 -9.75 -3.85
N LYS A 57 -42.68 -8.86 -4.02
CA LYS A 57 -43.81 -9.03 -4.95
C LYS A 57 -43.64 -8.29 -6.27
N SER A 58 -42.65 -7.42 -6.35
CA SER A 58 -42.39 -6.62 -7.56
C SER A 58 -40.90 -6.37 -7.76
N ARG A 59 -40.53 -6.02 -9.00
CA ARG A 59 -39.16 -5.65 -9.35
C ARG A 59 -38.76 -4.33 -8.66
N GLU A 60 -39.70 -3.41 -8.54
CA GLU A 60 -39.50 -2.11 -7.91
C GLU A 60 -39.21 -2.28 -6.41
N GLU A 61 -39.96 -3.15 -5.75
CA GLU A 61 -39.70 -3.55 -4.35
C GLU A 61 -38.35 -4.26 -4.20
N PHE A 62 -37.96 -5.11 -5.15
CA PHE A 62 -36.64 -5.76 -5.13
C PHE A 62 -35.51 -4.74 -5.08
N TRP A 63 -35.51 -3.78 -6.01
CA TRP A 63 -34.45 -2.77 -6.10
C TRP A 63 -34.41 -1.86 -4.89
N GLU A 64 -35.57 -1.54 -4.33
CA GLU A 64 -35.64 -0.72 -3.13
C GLU A 64 -35.08 -1.45 -1.91
N ARG A 65 -35.45 -2.72 -1.70
CA ARG A 65 -34.89 -3.54 -0.62
C ARG A 65 -33.40 -3.76 -0.78
N LEU A 66 -32.93 -3.97 -2.01
CA LEU A 66 -31.51 -4.09 -2.30
C LEU A 66 -30.75 -2.81 -1.95
N ARG A 67 -31.28 -1.64 -2.33
CA ARG A 67 -30.70 -0.33 -2.01
C ARG A 67 -30.55 -0.14 -0.51
N GLN A 68 -31.59 -0.42 0.27
CA GLN A 68 -31.58 -0.29 1.73
C GLN A 68 -30.50 -1.17 2.38
N VAL A 69 -30.34 -2.41 1.92
CA VAL A 69 -29.28 -3.30 2.42
C VAL A 69 -27.90 -2.78 2.04
N TYR A 70 -27.72 -2.30 0.80
CA TYR A 70 -26.45 -1.71 0.37
C TYR A 70 -26.09 -0.47 1.19
N GLU A 71 -27.04 0.41 1.47
CA GLU A 71 -26.83 1.62 2.28
C GLU A 71 -26.36 1.25 3.70
N VAL A 72 -27.01 0.27 4.35
CA VAL A 72 -26.56 -0.24 5.65
C VAL A 72 -25.13 -0.76 5.61
N ILE A 73 -24.78 -1.53 4.56
CA ILE A 73 -23.42 -2.06 4.39
C ILE A 73 -22.42 -0.93 4.12
N GLU A 74 -22.75 0.03 3.25
CA GLU A 74 -21.85 1.16 2.96
C GLU A 74 -21.61 2.02 4.19
N ASP A 75 -22.63 2.28 4.99
CA ASP A 75 -22.53 3.12 6.18
C ASP A 75 -21.62 2.48 7.23
N ILE A 76 -21.75 1.17 7.49
CA ILE A 76 -20.84 0.49 8.42
C ILE A 76 -19.41 0.39 7.88
N LEU A 77 -19.24 0.28 6.55
CA LEU A 77 -17.91 0.31 5.92
C LEU A 77 -17.25 1.70 5.99
N ARG A 78 -18.03 2.77 6.17
CA ARG A 78 -17.55 4.13 6.38
C ARG A 78 -17.19 4.42 7.84
N ASP A 79 -17.63 3.60 8.80
CA ASP A 79 -17.28 3.74 10.21
C ASP A 79 -15.77 3.47 10.43
N ARG A 80 -15.02 4.53 10.73
CA ARG A 80 -13.56 4.47 10.93
C ARG A 80 -13.15 3.99 12.32
N ASP A 81 -14.09 3.97 13.28
CA ASP A 81 -13.86 3.42 14.62
C ASP A 81 -14.01 1.89 14.63
N ILE A 82 -14.84 1.34 13.75
CA ILE A 82 -15.00 -0.10 13.55
C ILE A 82 -14.02 -0.63 12.48
N ILE A 83 -13.87 0.10 11.36
CA ILE A 83 -13.03 -0.28 10.21
C ILE A 83 -12.02 0.83 9.91
N ALA A 84 -10.83 0.69 10.49
CA ALA A 84 -9.71 1.57 10.16
C ALA A 84 -9.29 1.45 8.69
N LEU A 85 -8.77 2.54 8.13
CA LEU A 85 -8.08 2.50 6.84
C LEU A 85 -6.69 1.87 6.96
N THR A 86 -6.24 1.28 5.86
CA THR A 86 -4.86 0.83 5.69
C THR A 86 -4.01 2.06 5.48
N THR A 87 -3.23 2.43 6.49
CA THR A 87 -2.24 3.48 6.36
C THR A 87 -1.14 3.02 5.41
N ASP A 88 -0.86 3.83 4.39
CA ASP A 88 0.38 3.73 3.63
C ASP A 88 1.55 3.98 4.58
N SER A 89 2.36 2.96 4.84
CA SER A 89 3.56 3.13 5.66
C SER A 89 4.75 3.50 4.77
N PRO A 90 5.60 4.47 5.16
CA PRO A 90 6.88 4.71 4.50
C PRO A 90 7.76 3.45 4.40
N HIS A 91 7.54 2.47 5.30
CA HIS A 91 8.26 1.20 5.33
C HIS A 91 7.62 0.12 4.43
N GLN A 92 6.43 0.36 3.85
CA GLN A 92 5.88 -0.53 2.85
C GLN A 92 6.70 -0.41 1.57
N ARG A 93 7.29 -1.53 1.17
CA ARG A 93 8.02 -1.64 -0.10
C ARG A 93 7.00 -1.55 -1.24
N ARG A 94 6.81 -0.35 -1.81
CA ARG A 94 5.88 -0.11 -2.93
C ARG A 94 6.19 -0.93 -4.19
N TRP A 95 7.41 -1.48 -4.29
CA TRP A 95 7.87 -2.39 -5.34
C TRP A 95 7.65 -3.88 -5.01
N TRP A 96 7.17 -4.21 -3.81
CA TRP A 96 6.95 -5.59 -3.38
C TRP A 96 5.61 -6.12 -3.90
N ASN A 97 5.61 -7.31 -4.48
CA ASN A 97 4.43 -7.94 -5.08
C ASN A 97 4.28 -9.40 -4.63
N ARG A 98 3.13 -10.01 -4.96
CA ARG A 98 2.80 -11.38 -4.55
C ARG A 98 3.74 -12.44 -5.14
N ASP A 99 4.31 -12.20 -6.32
CA ASP A 99 5.30 -13.11 -6.91
C ASP A 99 6.60 -13.12 -6.10
N LEU A 100 7.05 -11.95 -5.63
CA LEU A 100 8.19 -11.84 -4.72
C LEU A 100 7.94 -12.51 -3.37
N ASP A 101 6.72 -12.47 -2.83
CA ASP A 101 6.36 -13.25 -1.64
C ASP A 101 6.50 -14.77 -1.87
N ARG A 102 5.97 -15.28 -2.99
CA ARG A 102 6.10 -16.69 -3.36
C ARG A 102 7.57 -17.09 -3.50
N MET A 103 8.36 -16.30 -4.23
CA MET A 103 9.80 -16.55 -4.41
C MET A 103 10.58 -16.49 -3.10
N ARG A 104 10.23 -15.58 -2.18
CA ARG A 104 10.81 -15.51 -0.83
C ARG A 104 10.54 -16.80 -0.06
N GLU A 105 9.29 -17.27 -0.06
CA GLU A 105 8.90 -18.52 0.62
C GLU A 105 9.60 -19.74 0.05
N ASP A 106 9.69 -19.84 -1.28
CA ASP A 106 10.41 -20.92 -1.97
C ASP A 106 11.89 -20.91 -1.65
N THR A 107 12.52 -19.74 -1.70
CA THR A 107 13.93 -19.56 -1.35
C THR A 107 14.18 -19.95 0.12
N ALA A 108 13.31 -19.53 1.05
CA ALA A 108 13.42 -19.88 2.47
C ALA A 108 13.25 -21.39 2.70
N ARG A 109 12.29 -22.02 2.01
CA ARG A 109 12.06 -23.47 2.05
C ARG A 109 13.28 -24.24 1.54
N LEU A 110 13.85 -23.83 0.41
CA LEU A 110 15.05 -24.45 -0.16
C LEU A 110 16.29 -24.20 0.71
N SER A 111 16.45 -23.02 1.30
CA SER A 111 17.52 -22.71 2.24
C SER A 111 17.55 -23.67 3.44
N LYS A 112 16.38 -23.93 4.05
CA LYS A 112 16.26 -24.91 5.14
C LYS A 112 16.71 -26.31 4.69
N LYS A 113 16.32 -26.74 3.49
CA LYS A 113 16.72 -28.06 2.94
C LYS A 113 18.22 -28.10 2.61
N HIS A 114 18.76 -27.03 2.03
CA HIS A 114 20.19 -26.83 1.76
C HIS A 114 21.01 -26.99 3.03
N TYR A 115 20.65 -26.28 4.10
CA TYR A 115 21.36 -26.34 5.38
C TYR A 115 21.32 -27.73 6.02
N ARG A 116 20.18 -28.42 5.96
CA ARG A 116 20.04 -29.79 6.49
C ARG A 116 20.90 -30.80 5.73
N ARG A 117 21.09 -30.61 4.42
CA ARG A 117 21.86 -31.52 3.55
C ARG A 117 23.29 -31.05 3.29
N ARG A 118 23.79 -30.07 4.05
CA ARG A 118 25.12 -29.44 3.86
C ARG A 118 26.31 -30.40 3.83
N HIS A 119 26.18 -31.58 4.44
CA HIS A 119 27.22 -32.60 4.46
C HIS A 119 27.22 -33.51 3.23
N TRP A 120 26.17 -33.45 2.40
CA TRP A 120 26.06 -34.18 1.13
C TRP A 120 26.25 -33.22 -0.03
N LEU A 121 27.51 -33.02 -0.43
CA LEU A 121 27.92 -31.99 -1.40
C LEU A 121 27.20 -32.10 -2.75
N ASP A 122 27.00 -33.32 -3.26
CA ASP A 122 26.38 -33.58 -4.57
C ASP A 122 24.85 -33.57 -4.54
N HIS A 123 24.24 -33.17 -3.43
CA HIS A 123 22.80 -33.18 -3.32
C HIS A 123 22.17 -32.08 -4.22
N PRO A 124 21.19 -32.40 -5.09
CA PRO A 124 20.63 -31.44 -6.07
C PRO A 124 19.98 -30.19 -5.44
N VAL A 125 19.63 -30.24 -4.16
CA VAL A 125 19.10 -29.08 -3.42
C VAL A 125 20.06 -27.89 -3.41
N HIS A 126 21.37 -28.12 -3.48
CA HIS A 126 22.35 -27.03 -3.45
C HIS A 126 22.21 -26.16 -4.69
N GLU A 127 22.07 -26.80 -5.85
CA GLU A 127 21.85 -26.11 -7.12
C GLU A 127 20.45 -25.48 -7.17
N LEU A 128 19.40 -26.19 -6.71
CA LEU A 128 18.05 -25.63 -6.65
C LEU A 128 17.97 -24.37 -5.77
N TYR A 129 18.60 -24.39 -4.60
CA TYR A 129 18.66 -23.22 -3.72
C TYR A 129 19.43 -22.06 -4.36
N ARG A 130 20.57 -22.34 -5.00
CA ARG A 130 21.37 -21.33 -5.70
C ARG A 130 20.56 -20.63 -6.79
N ARG A 131 19.85 -21.39 -7.63
CA ARG A 131 18.97 -20.84 -8.68
C ARG A 131 17.86 -20.00 -8.06
N ALA A 132 17.08 -20.54 -7.14
CA ALA A 132 15.99 -19.82 -6.50
C ALA A 132 16.44 -18.51 -5.84
N ARG A 133 17.60 -18.52 -5.16
CA ARG A 133 18.20 -17.31 -4.57
C ARG A 133 18.57 -16.28 -5.64
N ASN A 134 19.19 -16.71 -6.73
CA ASN A 134 19.63 -15.81 -7.81
C ASN A 134 18.41 -15.23 -8.56
N ASP A 135 17.44 -16.06 -8.89
CA ASP A 135 16.20 -15.66 -9.55
C ASP A 135 15.44 -14.65 -8.68
N PHE A 136 15.33 -14.92 -7.37
CA PHE A 136 14.69 -14.00 -6.43
C PHE A 136 15.43 -12.66 -6.33
N ALA A 137 16.76 -12.67 -6.28
CA ALA A 137 17.55 -11.44 -6.26
C ALA A 137 17.41 -10.64 -7.57
N ALA A 138 17.35 -11.31 -8.72
CA ALA A 138 17.13 -10.69 -10.01
C ALA A 138 15.73 -10.05 -10.10
N GLU A 139 14.70 -10.75 -9.65
CA GLU A 139 13.33 -10.24 -9.68
C GLU A 139 13.13 -9.06 -8.70
N ILE A 140 13.83 -9.05 -7.55
CA ILE A 140 13.85 -7.86 -6.67
C ILE A 140 14.40 -6.65 -7.41
N LYS A 141 15.52 -6.79 -8.13
CA LYS A 141 16.13 -5.68 -8.87
C LYS A 141 15.18 -5.19 -9.96
N LYS A 142 14.55 -6.11 -10.69
CA LYS A 142 13.58 -5.80 -11.74
C LYS A 142 12.35 -5.08 -11.18
N ALA A 143 11.78 -5.56 -10.08
CA ALA A 143 10.61 -4.94 -9.45
C ALA A 143 10.91 -3.54 -8.92
N LYS A 144 12.09 -3.34 -8.29
CA LYS A 144 12.55 -2.00 -7.88
C LYS A 144 12.69 -1.06 -9.08
N ALA A 145 13.35 -1.51 -10.15
CA ALA A 145 13.55 -0.72 -11.36
C ALA A 145 12.23 -0.38 -12.05
N ALA A 146 11.31 -1.33 -12.16
CA ALA A 146 9.98 -1.10 -12.72
C ALA A 146 9.19 -0.05 -11.91
N LYS A 147 9.21 -0.16 -10.57
CA LYS A 147 8.52 0.82 -9.73
C LYS A 147 9.17 2.20 -9.77
N TRP A 148 10.49 2.25 -9.92
CA TRP A 148 11.23 3.49 -10.16
C TRP A 148 10.81 4.15 -11.47
N LEU A 149 10.77 3.39 -12.57
CA LEU A 149 10.32 3.89 -13.88
C LEU A 149 8.88 4.38 -13.85
N GLU A 150 7.96 3.64 -13.23
CA GLU A 150 6.57 4.06 -13.06
C GLU A 150 6.48 5.39 -12.30
N TRP A 151 7.31 5.58 -11.27
CA TRP A 151 7.36 6.83 -10.53
C TRP A 151 7.91 7.98 -11.38
N LEU A 152 8.94 7.73 -12.20
CA LEU A 152 9.47 8.73 -13.14
C LEU A 152 8.43 9.15 -14.19
N GLU A 153 7.65 8.20 -14.71
CA GLU A 153 6.61 8.47 -15.71
C GLU A 153 5.43 9.28 -15.14
N GLN A 154 5.16 9.14 -13.84
CA GLN A 154 4.11 9.88 -13.12
C GLN A 154 4.64 11.16 -12.45
N ALA A 155 5.93 11.47 -12.58
CA ALA A 155 6.54 12.58 -11.87
C ALA A 155 6.17 13.92 -12.49
N GLU A 156 5.39 14.70 -11.75
CA GLU A 156 5.03 16.08 -12.06
C GLU A 156 5.36 17.01 -10.88
N GLY A 157 5.61 18.29 -11.17
CA GLY A 157 5.86 19.31 -10.15
C GLY A 157 7.04 18.99 -9.23
N ASP A 158 6.79 19.02 -7.91
CA ASP A 158 7.82 18.85 -6.87
C ASP A 158 8.55 17.51 -6.92
N SER A 159 7.88 16.46 -7.43
CA SER A 159 8.49 15.12 -7.55
C SER A 159 9.69 15.06 -8.50
N VAL A 160 9.78 15.99 -9.47
CA VAL A 160 10.93 16.12 -10.39
C VAL A 160 12.18 16.57 -9.64
N TRP A 161 12.03 17.45 -8.64
CA TRP A 161 13.14 17.93 -7.82
C TRP A 161 13.61 16.85 -6.84
N ASP A 162 12.70 16.05 -6.29
CA ASP A 162 13.04 14.89 -5.47
C ASP A 162 13.84 13.84 -6.26
N ILE A 163 13.48 13.58 -7.52
CA ILE A 163 14.26 12.72 -8.43
C ILE A 163 15.68 13.25 -8.58
N GLY A 164 15.84 14.54 -8.89
CA GLY A 164 17.15 15.17 -9.06
C GLY A 164 18.02 15.03 -7.81
N LYS A 165 17.44 15.28 -6.64
CA LYS A 165 18.13 15.13 -5.34
C LYS A 165 18.54 13.68 -5.06
N MET A 166 17.72 12.69 -5.41
CA MET A 166 18.06 11.27 -5.25
C MET A 166 19.20 10.85 -6.20
N LEU A 167 19.27 11.40 -7.41
CA LEU A 167 20.36 11.14 -8.36
C LEU A 167 21.68 11.78 -7.89
N GLU A 168 21.62 13.01 -7.37
CA GLU A 168 22.80 13.73 -6.85
C GLU A 168 23.31 13.15 -5.53
N GLY A 169 22.41 12.71 -4.65
CA GLY A 169 22.75 12.16 -3.33
C GLY A 169 23.45 10.80 -3.37
N GLY A 170 23.38 10.08 -4.50
CA GLY A 170 23.93 8.74 -4.65
C GLY A 170 23.20 7.68 -3.81
N PRO A 171 23.65 6.41 -3.85
CA PRO A 171 23.02 5.33 -3.10
C PRO A 171 23.22 5.54 -1.59
N THR A 172 22.13 5.74 -0.85
CA THR A 172 22.12 5.60 0.61
C THR A 172 21.68 4.17 0.96
N ASP A 173 22.60 3.37 1.50
CA ASP A 173 22.35 2.02 2.04
C ASP A 173 21.69 2.06 3.43
#